data_AF-A0AA40AG70-F1
#
_entry.id   AF-A0AA40AG70-F1
#
_cell.length_a   1.000
_cell.length_b   1.000
_cell.length_c   1.000
_cell.angle_alpha   90.00
_cell.angle_beta   90.00
_cell.angle_gamma   90.00
#
_symmetry.space_group_name_H-M   'P 1'
#
loop_
_entity.id
_entity.type
_entity.pdbx_description
1 polymer ?
#
loop_
_entity_poly.entity_id
_entity_poly.type
_entity_poly.pdbx_seq_one_letter_code
_entity_poly.pdbx_strand_id
1 'polypeptide(L)'
;MERGTRDEPDYRAQIAAELLGTTTQPLASYFRVIDALLARGDAYIVQVEEPESIDPTPITHEDILLAASVLRDGPELTLDQACKKLGTKLGKKQSAQQLKLRILASTRAMLMLDCAGQGDSFSWQPEERFVDFVSKCLPKSLGVSASVKRAMEKQKAMKAWKLKARFHLSFRGTDNLSRHLHLDPLHPDGPTLYIFHYTAFLKAHLNRLQERGPKKEDDLLSCLQSGCLPARLIVETLHSILAILFNFDDDKSTSILERLIAKAGFDEDCTNSDGYKTSDDAKDLEYLYWGERLAVLHDFVLNPPPRNKFERWMQWQKSESNAFAVALAALLITIVVGILSLGLAAFQAWVAWKAWKDPVSTNGGDTITMSVQELIDLVQQLQGR
;
A
#
# COMPACT_ATOMS: atom_id res chain seq x y z
N MET A 1 35.19 -19.42 25.96
CA MET A 1 35.65 -18.77 24.72
C MET A 1 34.67 -17.67 24.40
N GLU A 2 34.97 -16.49 24.91
CA GLU A 2 34.12 -15.30 24.87
C GLU A 2 34.05 -14.79 23.44
N ARG A 3 32.82 -14.68 22.93
CA ARG A 3 32.54 -14.06 21.64
C ARG A 3 32.70 -12.56 21.84
N GLY A 4 33.91 -12.05 21.63
CA GLY A 4 34.22 -10.64 21.73
C GLY A 4 33.31 -9.84 20.80
N THR A 5 32.48 -8.99 21.39
CA THR A 5 31.74 -7.91 20.75
C THR A 5 32.74 -6.92 20.15
N ARG A 6 33.18 -7.17 18.92
CA ARG A 6 33.88 -6.18 18.09
C ARG A 6 32.85 -5.18 17.54
N ASP A 7 33.00 -3.92 17.96
CA ASP A 7 32.66 -2.67 17.26
C ASP A 7 31.38 -2.63 16.40
N GLU A 8 30.22 -2.85 17.03
CA GLU A 8 28.91 -2.62 16.39
C GLU A 8 28.65 -1.17 15.89
N PRO A 9 29.15 -0.08 16.54
CA PRO A 9 28.91 1.27 16.02
C PRO A 9 29.75 1.64 14.79
N ASP A 10 30.88 0.97 14.54
CA ASP A 10 31.85 1.35 13.51
C ASP A 10 31.36 0.99 12.09
N TYR A 11 30.84 -0.24 11.90
CA TYR A 11 30.37 -0.66 10.58
C TYR A 11 29.09 0.08 10.13
N ARG A 12 28.18 0.42 11.05
CA ARG A 12 26.96 1.18 10.71
C ARG A 12 27.32 2.57 10.23
N ALA A 13 28.25 3.25 10.91
CA ALA A 13 28.76 4.54 10.48
C ALA A 13 29.41 4.45 9.09
N GLN A 14 30.22 3.41 8.85
CA GLN A 14 30.85 3.18 7.55
C GLN A 14 29.83 2.93 6.43
N ILE A 15 28.83 2.05 6.64
CA ILE A 15 27.77 1.79 5.65
C ILE A 15 26.98 3.06 5.36
N ALA A 16 26.58 3.81 6.39
CA ALA A 16 25.86 5.06 6.22
C ALA A 16 26.68 6.06 5.40
N ALA A 17 27.94 6.28 5.76
CA ALA A 17 28.83 7.21 5.05
C ALA A 17 29.02 6.81 3.58
N GLU A 18 29.30 5.52 3.32
CA GLU A 18 29.57 5.03 1.97
C GLU A 18 28.34 5.00 1.07
N LEU A 19 27.20 4.50 1.58
CA LEU A 19 25.99 4.32 0.77
C LEU A 19 25.11 5.57 0.75
N LEU A 20 24.94 6.23 1.90
CA LEU A 20 23.97 7.32 2.07
C LEU A 20 24.62 8.70 2.16
N GLY A 21 25.92 8.79 2.47
CA GLY A 21 26.63 10.06 2.68
C GLY A 21 26.51 10.56 4.12
N THR A 22 26.62 11.88 4.31
CA THR A 22 26.48 12.48 5.64
C THR A 22 25.01 12.44 6.07
N THR A 23 24.74 11.91 7.26
CA THR A 23 23.40 11.88 7.85
C THR A 23 23.41 12.58 9.21
N THR A 24 22.41 13.42 9.44
CA THR A 24 22.14 14.03 10.76
C THR A 24 21.03 13.29 11.50
N GLN A 25 20.31 12.39 10.83
CA GLN A 25 19.15 11.69 11.39
C GLN A 25 19.51 10.25 11.80
N PRO A 26 18.87 9.72 12.86
CA PRO A 26 19.00 8.31 13.22
C PRO A 26 18.49 7.41 12.10
N LEU A 27 19.29 6.41 11.71
CA LEU A 27 18.96 5.44 10.65
C LEU A 27 18.56 4.06 11.21
N ALA A 28 17.98 4.03 12.42
CA ALA A 28 17.68 2.77 13.11
C ALA A 28 16.78 1.85 12.28
N SER A 29 15.72 2.40 11.66
CA SER A 29 14.81 1.65 10.79
C SER A 29 15.56 1.06 9.59
N TYR A 30 16.39 1.86 8.92
CA TYR A 30 17.21 1.42 7.79
C TYR A 30 18.14 0.27 8.18
N PHE A 31 18.85 0.39 9.31
CA PHE A 31 19.75 -0.66 9.76
C PHE A 31 19.05 -1.95 10.16
N ARG A 32 17.79 -1.93 10.61
CA ARG A 32 17.02 -3.18 10.80
C ARG A 32 16.87 -3.96 9.50
N VAL A 33 16.72 -3.27 8.35
CA VAL A 33 16.66 -3.92 7.03
C VAL A 33 18.02 -4.53 6.68
N ILE A 34 19.11 -3.79 6.88
CA ILE A 34 20.47 -4.27 6.64
C ILE A 34 20.80 -5.47 7.54
N ASP A 35 20.49 -5.38 8.83
CA ASP A 35 20.73 -6.46 9.79
C ASP A 35 19.90 -7.70 9.41
N ALA A 36 18.66 -7.52 8.93
CA ALA A 36 17.85 -8.61 8.41
C ALA A 36 18.45 -9.24 7.14
N LEU A 37 19.03 -8.44 6.24
CA LEU A 37 19.76 -8.95 5.07
C LEU A 37 20.96 -9.80 5.46
N LEU A 38 21.77 -9.31 6.40
CA LEU A 38 22.97 -9.99 6.87
C LEU A 38 22.63 -11.26 7.67
N ALA A 39 21.59 -11.21 8.50
CA ALA A 39 21.15 -12.33 9.33
C ALA A 39 20.43 -13.42 8.54
N ARG A 40 19.78 -13.08 7.42
CA ARG A 40 18.99 -13.99 6.60
C ARG A 40 19.50 -14.07 5.16
N GLY A 41 20.80 -14.28 4.99
CA GLY A 41 21.39 -14.61 3.68
C GLY A 41 20.58 -15.68 2.94
N ASP A 42 20.03 -16.65 3.68
CA ASP A 42 19.26 -17.78 3.16
C ASP A 42 17.77 -17.48 2.85
N ALA A 43 17.16 -16.43 3.42
CA ALA A 43 15.75 -16.12 3.13
C ALA A 43 15.57 -15.39 1.78
N TYR A 44 16.66 -14.85 1.22
CA TYR A 44 16.73 -14.39 -0.16
C TYR A 44 16.99 -15.52 -1.16
N ILE A 45 17.34 -16.74 -0.68
CA ILE A 45 17.77 -17.89 -1.49
C ILE A 45 16.59 -18.78 -1.94
N VAL A 46 15.38 -18.58 -1.43
CA VAL A 46 14.22 -19.32 -1.96
C VAL A 46 13.81 -18.66 -3.28
N GLN A 47 14.46 -19.06 -4.38
CA GLN A 47 14.06 -18.96 -5.81
C GLN A 47 15.21 -18.59 -6.78
N VAL A 48 16.47 -18.89 -6.45
CA VAL A 48 17.46 -19.14 -7.53
C VAL A 48 17.37 -20.63 -7.84
N GLU A 49 17.06 -20.96 -9.10
CA GLU A 49 16.82 -22.32 -9.59
C GLU A 49 17.89 -23.32 -9.10
N GLU A 50 17.40 -24.44 -8.54
CA GLU A 50 18.07 -25.67 -8.08
C GLU A 50 19.12 -25.61 -6.92
N PRO A 51 19.07 -26.58 -5.98
CA PRO A 51 19.97 -26.65 -4.84
C PRO A 51 21.27 -27.37 -5.22
N GLU A 52 22.25 -26.65 -5.76
CA GLU A 52 23.63 -27.10 -5.59
C GLU A 52 24.04 -26.87 -4.13
N SER A 53 24.80 -27.80 -3.56
CA SER A 53 25.15 -27.84 -2.13
C SER A 53 25.70 -26.48 -1.68
N ILE A 54 24.86 -25.71 -0.99
CA ILE A 54 25.16 -24.37 -0.51
C ILE A 54 26.20 -24.52 0.60
N ASP A 55 27.40 -23.99 0.39
CA ASP A 55 28.27 -23.59 1.50
C ASP A 55 27.87 -22.14 1.85
N PRO A 56 27.06 -21.91 2.90
CA PRO A 56 26.50 -20.59 3.16
C PRO A 56 27.59 -19.75 3.82
N THR A 57 28.47 -19.19 3.00
CA THR A 57 29.27 -18.05 3.47
C THR A 57 28.30 -16.89 3.68
N PRO A 58 28.14 -16.40 4.93
CA PRO A 58 27.21 -15.32 5.21
C PRO A 58 27.67 -14.05 4.48
N ILE A 59 26.71 -13.28 3.99
CA ILE A 59 26.99 -11.96 3.40
C ILE A 59 27.56 -11.07 4.49
N THR A 60 28.68 -10.41 4.21
CA THR A 60 29.31 -9.46 5.13
C THR A 60 28.97 -8.01 4.75
N HIS A 61 29.22 -7.07 5.66
CA HIS A 61 29.08 -5.63 5.35
C HIS A 61 30.08 -5.20 4.25
N GLU A 62 31.29 -5.76 4.26
CA GLU A 62 32.31 -5.48 3.24
C GLU A 62 31.84 -5.96 1.85
N ASP A 63 31.19 -7.11 1.78
CA ASP A 63 30.58 -7.61 0.54
C ASP A 63 29.56 -6.62 -0.02
N ILE A 64 28.71 -6.03 0.85
CA ILE A 64 27.72 -5.03 0.46
C ILE A 64 28.40 -3.78 -0.13
N LEU A 65 29.45 -3.29 0.53
CA LEU A 65 30.18 -2.09 0.08
C LEU A 65 30.92 -2.32 -1.23
N LEU A 66 31.57 -3.48 -1.40
CA LEU A 66 32.30 -3.84 -2.62
C LEU A 66 31.35 -4.00 -3.81
N ALA A 67 30.23 -4.68 -3.61
CA ALA A 67 29.22 -4.85 -4.65
C ALA A 67 28.51 -3.53 -4.98
N ALA A 68 28.20 -2.69 -3.99
CA ALA A 68 27.70 -1.34 -4.22
C ALA A 68 28.70 -0.50 -5.05
N SER A 69 30.00 -0.58 -4.75
CA SER A 69 31.04 0.04 -5.60
C SER A 69 31.00 -0.47 -7.03
N VAL A 70 30.88 -1.78 -7.25
CA VAL A 70 30.78 -2.36 -8.61
C VAL A 70 29.59 -1.77 -9.39
N LEU A 71 28.44 -1.63 -8.73
CA LEU A 71 27.22 -1.08 -9.34
C LEU A 71 27.34 0.43 -9.63
N ARG A 72 27.94 1.20 -8.71
CA ARG A 72 28.22 2.64 -8.91
C ARG A 72 29.20 2.88 -10.06
N ASP A 73 30.28 2.09 -10.13
CA ASP A 73 31.32 2.22 -11.15
C ASP A 73 30.84 1.80 -12.55
N GLY A 74 29.70 1.09 -12.64
CA GLY A 74 29.16 0.63 -13.91
C GLY A 74 27.67 0.33 -13.87
N PRO A 75 26.79 1.34 -13.85
CA PRO A 75 25.34 1.09 -13.81
C PRO A 75 24.79 0.54 -15.13
N GLU A 76 25.58 0.54 -16.20
CA GLU A 76 25.23 -0.09 -17.48
C GLU A 76 25.60 -1.58 -17.52
N LEU A 77 26.27 -2.11 -16.49
CA LEU A 77 26.59 -3.53 -16.43
C LEU A 77 25.32 -4.35 -16.29
N THR A 78 25.27 -5.48 -17.00
CA THR A 78 24.27 -6.52 -16.73
C THR A 78 24.53 -7.19 -15.40
N LEU A 79 23.53 -7.89 -14.85
CA LEU A 79 23.72 -8.65 -13.60
C LEU A 79 24.88 -9.65 -13.72
N ASP A 80 25.00 -10.38 -14.84
CA ASP A 80 26.10 -11.30 -15.08
C ASP A 80 27.47 -10.61 -15.16
N GLN A 81 27.53 -9.44 -15.80
CA GLN A 81 28.76 -8.66 -15.88
C GLN A 81 29.16 -8.10 -14.51
N ALA A 82 28.20 -7.64 -13.71
CA ALA A 82 28.42 -7.18 -12.34
C ALA A 82 28.92 -8.34 -11.45
N CYS A 83 28.32 -9.53 -11.54
CA CYS A 83 28.78 -10.74 -10.85
C CYS A 83 30.22 -11.09 -11.23
N LYS A 84 30.56 -11.10 -12.53
CA LYS A 84 31.94 -11.35 -13.00
C LYS A 84 32.92 -10.31 -12.44
N LYS A 85 32.58 -9.02 -12.50
CA LYS A 85 33.41 -7.93 -11.97
C LYS A 85 33.60 -8.04 -10.45
N LEU A 86 32.55 -8.36 -9.71
CA LEU A 86 32.63 -8.61 -8.26
C LEU A 86 33.53 -9.81 -7.95
N GLY A 87 33.38 -10.92 -8.69
CA GLY A 87 34.22 -12.10 -8.55
C GLY A 87 35.71 -11.79 -8.75
N THR A 88 36.05 -10.95 -9.73
CA THR A 88 37.44 -10.49 -9.94
C THR A 88 37.97 -9.65 -8.78
N LYS A 89 37.14 -8.77 -8.18
CA LYS A 89 37.54 -7.94 -7.03
C LYS A 89 37.76 -8.78 -5.76
N LEU A 90 36.95 -9.82 -5.55
CA LEU A 90 37.03 -10.67 -4.35
C LEU A 90 38.20 -11.65 -4.38
N GLY A 91 38.76 -11.97 -5.56
CA GLY A 91 39.94 -12.82 -5.74
C GLY A 91 39.79 -14.29 -5.29
N LYS A 92 38.66 -14.66 -4.67
CA LYS A 92 38.35 -16.01 -4.18
C LYS A 92 37.40 -16.71 -5.14
N LYS A 93 37.52 -18.04 -5.25
CA LYS A 93 36.47 -18.85 -5.90
C LYS A 93 35.19 -18.70 -5.08
N GLN A 94 34.18 -18.10 -5.68
CA GLN A 94 32.83 -17.93 -5.14
C GLN A 94 31.86 -18.54 -6.14
N SER A 95 30.77 -19.13 -5.66
CA SER A 95 29.75 -19.64 -6.58
C SER A 95 29.06 -18.48 -7.29
N ALA A 96 28.53 -18.72 -8.48
CA ALA A 96 27.75 -17.72 -9.22
C ALA A 96 26.54 -17.23 -8.39
N GLN A 97 25.91 -18.14 -7.64
CA GLN A 97 24.80 -17.85 -6.75
C GLN A 97 25.19 -16.92 -5.59
N GLN A 98 26.35 -17.14 -4.96
CA GLN A 98 26.85 -16.26 -3.88
C GLN A 98 27.14 -14.84 -4.40
N LEU A 99 27.75 -14.72 -5.59
CA LEU A 99 28.02 -13.42 -6.21
C LEU A 99 26.71 -12.68 -6.54
N LYS A 100 25.73 -13.40 -7.11
CA LYS A 100 24.40 -12.85 -7.38
C LYS A 100 23.75 -12.35 -6.10
N LEU A 101 23.72 -13.16 -5.05
CA LEU A 101 23.14 -12.81 -3.76
C LEU A 101 23.74 -11.51 -3.18
N ARG A 102 25.07 -11.35 -3.23
CA ARG A 102 25.76 -10.12 -2.79
C ARG A 102 25.34 -8.90 -3.61
N ILE A 103 25.23 -9.02 -4.94
CA ILE A 103 24.77 -7.93 -5.81
C ILE A 103 23.32 -7.53 -5.47
N LEU A 104 22.43 -8.50 -5.29
CA LEU A 104 21.02 -8.23 -4.95
C LEU A 104 20.88 -7.60 -3.56
N ALA A 105 21.61 -8.11 -2.56
CA ALA A 105 21.62 -7.55 -1.21
C ALA A 105 22.15 -6.10 -1.21
N SER A 106 23.18 -5.83 -2.00
CA SER A 106 23.74 -4.48 -2.15
C SER A 106 22.79 -3.53 -2.85
N THR A 107 22.03 -4.02 -3.82
CA THR A 107 21.00 -3.23 -4.49
C THR A 107 19.89 -2.85 -3.51
N ARG A 108 19.45 -3.78 -2.65
CA ARG A 108 18.51 -3.46 -1.57
C ARG A 108 19.11 -2.45 -0.59
N ALA A 109 20.33 -2.68 -0.13
CA ALA A 109 20.97 -1.78 0.83
C ALA A 109 21.10 -0.35 0.28
N MET A 110 21.49 -0.22 -0.99
CA MET A 110 21.74 1.07 -1.62
C MET A 110 20.47 1.81 -2.05
N LEU A 111 19.44 1.11 -2.54
CA LEU A 111 18.27 1.73 -3.18
C LEU A 111 16.92 1.33 -2.58
N MET A 112 16.90 0.40 -1.62
CA MET A 112 15.68 -0.17 -1.04
C MET A 112 14.74 -0.74 -2.10
N LEU A 113 15.30 -1.53 -3.03
CA LEU A 113 14.55 -2.24 -4.08
C LEU A 113 14.60 -3.75 -3.88
N ASP A 114 13.45 -4.42 -3.97
CA ASP A 114 13.39 -5.88 -4.06
C ASP A 114 13.86 -6.30 -5.45
N CYS A 115 14.84 -7.20 -5.51
CA CYS A 115 15.39 -7.69 -6.78
C CYS A 115 15.08 -9.18 -7.04
N ALA A 116 14.50 -9.87 -6.05
CA ALA A 116 14.31 -11.32 -6.05
C ALA A 116 12.93 -11.77 -6.59
N GLY A 117 12.07 -10.85 -7.04
CA GLY A 117 10.83 -11.22 -7.75
C GLY A 117 9.73 -11.87 -6.89
N GLN A 118 9.68 -11.66 -5.58
CA GLN A 118 8.62 -12.28 -4.77
C GLN A 118 7.25 -11.62 -5.02
N GLY A 119 6.31 -12.37 -5.60
CA GLY A 119 4.95 -11.91 -5.93
C GLY A 119 4.92 -10.94 -7.10
N ASP A 120 4.28 -9.77 -6.93
CA ASP A 120 4.24 -8.68 -7.93
C ASP A 120 5.57 -7.91 -8.06
N SER A 121 6.65 -8.42 -7.48
CA SER A 121 7.95 -7.74 -7.47
C SER A 121 8.74 -8.02 -8.74
N PHE A 122 9.58 -7.06 -9.13
CA PHE A 122 10.46 -7.21 -10.28
C PHE A 122 11.63 -8.14 -9.96
N SER A 123 11.94 -9.06 -10.89
CA SER A 123 13.15 -9.87 -10.84
C SER A 123 14.20 -9.28 -11.79
N TRP A 124 15.42 -9.08 -11.29
CA TRP A 124 16.54 -8.60 -12.09
C TRP A 124 17.13 -9.75 -12.91
N GLN A 125 16.98 -9.69 -14.24
CA GLN A 125 17.41 -10.75 -15.15
C GLN A 125 18.94 -10.72 -15.37
N PRO A 126 19.59 -11.88 -15.65
CA PRO A 126 21.04 -11.98 -15.87
C PRO A 126 21.59 -11.01 -16.93
N GLU A 127 20.84 -10.82 -18.02
CA GLU A 127 21.19 -9.99 -19.17
C GLU A 127 20.70 -8.54 -19.06
N GLU A 128 19.87 -8.23 -18.06
CA GLU A 128 19.30 -6.90 -17.87
C GLU A 128 20.34 -5.97 -17.22
N ARG A 129 20.52 -4.76 -17.77
CA ARG A 129 21.42 -3.75 -17.18
C ARG A 129 20.87 -3.22 -15.87
N PHE A 130 21.75 -2.86 -14.94
CA PHE A 130 21.33 -2.33 -13.64
C PHE A 130 20.43 -1.09 -13.77
N VAL A 131 20.81 -0.14 -14.64
CA VAL A 131 19.99 1.05 -14.93
C VAL A 131 18.61 0.71 -15.49
N ASP A 132 18.51 -0.30 -16.35
CA ASP A 132 17.23 -0.72 -16.94
C ASP A 132 16.33 -1.37 -15.89
N PHE A 133 16.90 -2.22 -15.01
CA PHE A 133 16.19 -2.81 -13.88
C PHE A 133 15.65 -1.73 -12.93
N VAL A 134 16.46 -0.73 -12.58
CA VAL A 134 16.01 0.37 -11.71
C VAL A 134 14.91 1.18 -12.41
N SER A 135 15.06 1.48 -13.70
CA SER A 135 14.04 2.19 -14.49
C SER A 135 12.73 1.39 -14.60
N LYS A 136 12.79 0.06 -14.65
CA LYS A 136 11.64 -0.84 -14.64
C LYS A 136 10.91 -0.80 -13.29
N CYS A 137 11.66 -0.81 -12.18
CA CYS A 137 11.12 -0.73 -10.83
C CYS A 137 10.53 0.65 -10.50
N LEU A 138 11.12 1.70 -11.05
CA LEU A 138 10.80 3.11 -10.77
C LEU A 138 10.51 3.84 -12.08
N PRO A 139 9.40 3.51 -12.76
CA PRO A 139 9.08 4.08 -14.06
C PRO A 139 8.87 5.60 -13.93
N LYS A 140 9.50 6.36 -14.84
CA LYS A 140 9.31 7.80 -14.96
C LYS A 140 8.38 8.08 -16.14
N SER A 141 7.29 8.80 -15.88
CA SER A 141 6.40 9.27 -16.94
C SER A 141 7.07 10.36 -17.78
N LEU A 142 6.78 10.38 -19.08
CA LEU A 142 7.26 11.41 -20.02
C LEU A 142 6.55 12.77 -19.83
N GLY A 143 5.52 12.83 -18.98
CA GLY A 143 4.79 14.03 -18.64
C GLY A 143 3.62 13.73 -17.71
N VAL A 144 2.93 14.79 -17.26
CA VAL A 144 1.79 14.69 -16.34
C VAL A 144 0.49 14.47 -17.10
N SER A 145 -0.14 13.31 -16.91
CA SER A 145 -1.43 12.99 -17.50
C SER A 145 -2.58 13.79 -16.86
N ALA A 146 -3.73 13.87 -17.54
CA ALA A 146 -4.88 14.62 -17.06
C ALA A 146 -5.49 14.03 -15.76
N SER A 147 -5.41 12.70 -15.59
CA SER A 147 -5.83 12.02 -14.36
C SER A 147 -4.98 12.44 -13.17
N VAL A 148 -3.66 12.55 -13.35
CA VAL A 148 -2.72 13.02 -12.32
C VAL A 148 -3.01 14.46 -11.95
N LYS A 149 -3.19 15.37 -12.92
CA LYS A 149 -3.55 16.77 -12.64
C LYS A 149 -4.81 16.87 -11.78
N ARG A 150 -5.86 16.15 -12.16
CA ARG A 150 -7.12 16.10 -11.40
C ARG A 150 -6.93 15.54 -9.98
N ALA A 151 -6.10 14.52 -9.81
CA ALA A 151 -5.80 13.95 -8.50
C ALA A 151 -5.07 14.96 -7.61
N MET A 152 -4.12 15.72 -8.17
CA MET A 152 -3.35 16.74 -7.45
C MET A 152 -4.20 17.95 -7.07
N GLU A 153 -5.09 18.43 -7.94
CA GLU A 153 -6.07 19.48 -7.62
C GLU A 153 -6.94 19.10 -6.40
N LYS A 154 -7.24 17.81 -6.25
CA LYS A 154 -8.08 17.26 -5.18
C LYS A 154 -7.29 16.47 -4.13
N GLN A 155 -5.98 16.72 -4.00
CA GLN A 155 -5.12 15.97 -3.07
C GLN A 155 -5.60 15.97 -1.61
N LYS A 156 -6.32 17.03 -1.19
CA LYS A 156 -6.94 17.12 0.15
C LYS A 156 -7.95 16.00 0.44
N ALA A 157 -8.47 15.31 -0.58
CA ALA A 157 -9.36 14.16 -0.42
C ALA A 157 -8.61 12.88 -0.03
N MET A 158 -7.31 12.80 -0.34
CA MET A 158 -6.45 11.64 -0.10
C MET A 158 -5.72 11.67 1.25
N LYS A 159 -6.06 12.61 2.15
CA LYS A 159 -5.52 12.63 3.52
C LYS A 159 -5.75 11.28 4.22
N ALA A 160 -4.75 10.80 4.96
CA ALA A 160 -4.75 9.47 5.56
C ALA A 160 -5.97 9.24 6.46
N TRP A 161 -6.40 10.23 7.24
CA TRP A 161 -7.60 10.09 8.07
C TRP A 161 -8.88 9.93 7.24
N LYS A 162 -8.99 10.57 6.08
CA LYS A 162 -10.16 10.43 5.19
C LYS A 162 -10.17 9.04 4.56
N LEU A 163 -9.02 8.59 4.06
CA LEU A 163 -8.84 7.24 3.53
C LEU A 163 -9.24 6.18 4.56
N LYS A 164 -8.74 6.32 5.80
CA LYS A 164 -9.05 5.38 6.89
C LYS A 164 -10.51 5.45 7.33
N ALA A 165 -11.02 6.65 7.63
CA ALA A 165 -12.34 6.81 8.23
C ALA A 165 -13.49 6.59 7.22
N ARG A 166 -13.30 7.05 5.98
CA ARG A 166 -14.36 7.00 4.97
C ARG A 166 -14.28 5.77 4.10
N PHE A 167 -13.09 5.23 3.83
CA PHE A 167 -12.88 4.15 2.88
C PHE A 167 -12.34 2.87 3.51
N HIS A 168 -12.17 2.86 4.84
CA HIS A 168 -11.61 1.71 5.59
C HIS A 168 -10.27 1.24 5.05
N LEU A 169 -9.51 2.17 4.45
CA LEU A 169 -8.21 1.89 3.88
C LEU A 169 -7.20 1.71 5.01
N SER A 170 -6.43 0.62 4.94
CA SER A 170 -5.34 0.32 5.86
C SER A 170 -4.00 0.78 5.28
N PHE A 171 -3.09 1.22 6.14
CA PHE A 171 -1.74 1.62 5.73
C PHE A 171 -0.74 0.56 6.17
N ARG A 172 0.10 0.12 5.24
CA ARG A 172 1.18 -0.84 5.52
C ARG A 172 2.53 -0.25 5.12
N GLY A 173 3.49 -0.34 6.02
CA GLY A 173 4.87 0.06 5.73
C GLY A 173 5.52 -0.91 4.75
N THR A 174 6.38 -0.42 3.86
CA THR A 174 7.22 -1.25 3.01
C THR A 174 8.65 -0.71 2.98
N ASP A 175 9.61 -1.63 2.91
CA ASP A 175 11.03 -1.39 2.67
C ASP A 175 11.42 -1.52 1.20
N ASN A 176 10.43 -1.74 0.32
CA ASN A 176 10.60 -1.71 -1.13
C ASN A 176 10.02 -0.41 -1.69
N LEU A 177 10.89 0.48 -2.15
CA LEU A 177 10.51 1.78 -2.71
C LEU A 177 9.58 1.62 -3.93
N SER A 178 9.76 0.57 -4.73
CA SER A 178 8.90 0.29 -5.89
C SER A 178 7.45 -0.02 -5.50
N ARG A 179 7.14 -0.27 -4.22
CA ARG A 179 5.77 -0.48 -3.72
C ARG A 179 5.15 0.76 -3.08
N HIS A 180 5.85 1.90 -3.08
CA HIS A 180 5.32 3.15 -2.54
C HIS A 180 4.02 3.58 -3.27
N LEU A 181 2.96 3.87 -2.53
CA LEU A 181 1.61 4.18 -3.04
C LEU A 181 0.96 3.06 -3.86
N HIS A 182 1.45 1.83 -3.77
CA HIS A 182 0.75 0.69 -4.36
C HIS A 182 -0.54 0.43 -3.57
N LEU A 183 -1.68 0.49 -4.25
CA LEU A 183 -2.99 0.19 -3.67
C LEU A 183 -3.37 -1.26 -4.01
N ASP A 184 -3.53 -2.07 -2.97
CA ASP A 184 -4.11 -3.40 -3.08
C ASP A 184 -5.57 -3.35 -2.60
N PRO A 185 -6.55 -3.25 -3.53
CA PRO A 185 -7.97 -3.19 -3.16
C PRO A 185 -8.54 -4.54 -2.70
N LEU A 186 -7.83 -5.64 -2.94
CA LEU A 186 -8.30 -7.02 -2.70
C LEU A 186 -7.62 -7.70 -1.51
N HIS A 187 -6.76 -6.97 -0.79
CA HIS A 187 -6.09 -7.49 0.39
C HIS A 187 -7.12 -8.10 1.38
N PRO A 188 -6.85 -9.27 1.99
CA PRO A 188 -7.81 -10.01 2.82
C PRO A 188 -8.44 -9.19 3.96
N ASP A 189 -7.66 -8.30 4.56
CA ASP A 189 -8.08 -7.42 5.67
C ASP A 189 -8.79 -6.12 5.20
N GLY A 190 -9.05 -5.99 3.90
CA GLY A 190 -9.58 -4.77 3.27
C GLY A 190 -8.51 -3.96 2.52
N PRO A 191 -8.93 -2.95 1.75
CA PRO A 191 -8.06 -2.21 0.84
C PRO A 191 -6.85 -1.64 1.58
N THR A 192 -5.65 -1.95 1.08
CA THR A 192 -4.38 -1.63 1.73
C THR A 192 -3.51 -0.78 0.83
N LEU A 193 -3.02 0.35 1.36
CA LEU A 193 -2.04 1.20 0.69
C LEU A 193 -0.66 0.95 1.29
N TYR A 194 0.29 0.58 0.43
CA TYR A 194 1.68 0.40 0.81
C TYR A 194 2.42 1.73 0.80
N ILE A 195 3.14 2.02 1.88
CA ILE A 195 3.85 3.28 2.08
C ILE A 195 5.30 2.97 2.38
N PHE A 196 6.18 3.36 1.46
CA PHE A 196 7.60 3.42 1.76
C PHE A 196 7.85 4.47 2.84
N HIS A 197 8.30 4.07 4.02
CA HIS A 197 8.32 4.93 5.21
C HIS A 197 9.72 5.35 5.66
N TYR A 198 10.79 4.94 4.99
CA TYR A 198 12.17 5.23 5.41
C TYR A 198 12.56 6.66 5.01
N THR A 199 11.98 7.65 5.67
CA THR A 199 12.16 9.08 5.37
C THR A 199 13.56 9.58 5.72
N ALA A 200 14.18 9.05 6.78
CA ALA A 200 15.58 9.38 7.10
C ALA A 200 16.54 8.92 5.99
N PHE A 201 16.29 7.75 5.41
CA PHE A 201 17.04 7.24 4.24
C PHE A 201 16.86 8.17 3.03
N LEU A 202 15.63 8.59 2.72
CA LEU A 202 15.35 9.51 1.62
C LEU A 202 16.04 10.87 1.80
N LYS A 203 16.00 11.44 3.01
CA LYS A 203 16.66 12.71 3.33
C LYS A 203 18.18 12.60 3.22
N ALA A 204 18.78 11.48 3.63
CA ALA A 204 20.22 11.25 3.47
C ALA A 204 20.63 11.24 1.99
N HIS A 205 19.86 10.55 1.13
CA HIS A 205 20.08 10.59 -0.32
C HIS A 205 19.96 12.02 -0.89
N LEU A 206 18.98 12.79 -0.42
CA LEU A 206 18.80 14.17 -0.86
C LEU A 206 19.98 15.06 -0.46
N ASN A 207 20.46 14.95 0.78
CA ASN A 207 21.62 15.69 1.28
C ASN A 207 22.87 15.38 0.44
N ARG A 208 23.13 14.09 0.15
CA ARG A 208 24.25 13.65 -0.68
C ARG A 208 24.19 14.20 -2.11
N LEU A 209 23.01 14.37 -2.68
CA LEU A 209 22.83 15.02 -3.98
C LEU A 209 23.08 16.53 -3.90
N GLN A 210 22.61 17.19 -2.83
CA GLN A 210 22.81 18.63 -2.62
C GLN A 210 24.30 19.00 -2.45
N GLU A 211 25.08 18.16 -1.77
CA GLU A 211 26.54 18.33 -1.62
C GLU A 211 27.28 18.39 -2.98
N ARG A 212 26.72 17.78 -4.02
CA ARG A 212 27.29 17.78 -5.39
C ARG A 212 26.91 19.00 -6.22
N GLY A 213 26.06 19.88 -5.69
CA GLY A 213 25.56 21.08 -6.35
C GLY A 213 24.20 20.85 -7.03
N PRO A 214 23.36 21.90 -7.10
CA PRO A 214 22.01 21.79 -7.63
C PRO A 214 22.03 21.58 -9.14
N LYS A 215 21.73 20.36 -9.59
CA LYS A 215 21.32 20.11 -10.98
C LYS A 215 19.80 20.04 -11.03
N LYS A 216 19.22 20.71 -12.04
CA LYS A 216 17.77 20.90 -12.19
C LYS A 216 17.03 19.57 -12.41
N GLU A 217 17.72 18.62 -13.02
CA GLU A 217 17.30 17.22 -13.14
C GLU A 217 18.54 16.37 -13.41
N ASP A 218 18.84 15.43 -12.53
CA ASP A 218 19.88 14.44 -12.79
C ASP A 218 19.28 13.27 -13.56
N ASP A 219 19.96 12.88 -14.65
CA ASP A 219 19.65 11.63 -15.35
C ASP A 219 19.84 10.43 -14.41
N LEU A 220 19.05 9.37 -14.62
CA LEU A 220 19.07 8.18 -13.77
C LEU A 220 20.47 7.57 -13.72
N LEU A 221 21.18 7.53 -14.85
CA LEU A 221 22.52 6.97 -14.91
C LEU A 221 23.49 7.72 -13.98
N SER A 222 23.44 9.06 -14.00
CA SER A 222 24.28 9.91 -13.15
C SER A 222 23.97 9.73 -11.66
N CYS A 223 22.69 9.56 -11.32
CA CYS A 223 22.27 9.26 -9.94
C CYS A 223 22.80 7.89 -9.50
N LEU A 224 22.71 6.86 -10.35
CA LEU A 224 23.21 5.53 -10.00
C LEU A 224 24.73 5.49 -9.85
N GLN A 225 25.47 6.26 -10.65
CA GLN A 225 26.91 6.45 -10.47
C GLN A 225 27.26 7.08 -9.11
N SER A 226 26.37 7.92 -8.57
CA SER A 226 26.52 8.46 -7.23
C SER A 226 26.04 7.51 -6.13
N GLY A 227 25.44 6.37 -6.48
CA GLY A 227 24.76 5.47 -5.55
C GLY A 227 23.44 6.05 -5.01
N CYS A 228 22.82 6.99 -5.72
CA CYS A 228 21.62 7.68 -5.27
C CYS A 228 20.42 7.43 -6.18
N LEU A 229 19.23 7.64 -5.62
CA LEU A 229 17.98 7.73 -6.37
C LEU A 229 17.84 9.14 -6.97
N PRO A 230 17.08 9.32 -8.07
CA PRO A 230 16.81 10.64 -8.62
C PRO A 230 16.17 11.59 -7.59
N ALA A 231 16.66 12.84 -7.52
CA ALA A 231 16.16 13.84 -6.58
C ALA A 231 14.63 14.02 -6.68
N ARG A 232 14.10 14.03 -7.90
CA ARG A 232 12.66 14.16 -8.15
C ARG A 232 11.84 13.02 -7.54
N LEU A 233 12.29 11.78 -7.70
CA LEU A 233 11.65 10.61 -7.08
C LEU A 233 11.64 10.75 -5.56
N ILE A 234 12.76 11.16 -4.96
CA ILE A 234 12.89 11.36 -3.52
C ILE A 234 11.89 12.42 -3.04
N VAL A 235 11.85 13.57 -3.70
CA VAL A 235 10.95 14.68 -3.35
C VAL A 235 9.48 14.29 -3.51
N GLU A 236 9.10 13.59 -4.60
CA GLU A 236 7.72 13.11 -4.78
C GLU A 236 7.32 12.11 -3.68
N THR A 237 8.25 11.25 -3.27
CA THR A 237 8.03 10.28 -2.17
C THR A 237 7.85 10.99 -0.83
N LEU A 238 8.70 11.98 -0.53
CA LEU A 238 8.57 12.77 0.70
C LEU A 238 7.27 13.60 0.68
N HIS A 239 6.95 14.27 -0.43
CA HIS A 239 5.74 15.07 -0.57
C HIS A 239 4.47 14.22 -0.41
N SER A 240 4.40 13.03 -1.04
CA SER A 240 3.23 12.16 -0.92
C SER A 240 2.98 11.71 0.52
N ILE A 241 4.03 11.40 1.28
CA ILE A 241 3.91 10.99 2.69
C ILE A 241 3.56 12.19 3.56
N LEU A 242 4.36 13.25 3.48
CA LEU A 242 4.40 14.33 4.47
C LEU A 242 3.43 15.49 4.17
N ALA A 243 3.03 15.68 2.90
CA ALA A 243 2.13 16.76 2.51
C ALA A 243 0.74 16.28 2.07
N ILE A 244 0.63 15.07 1.51
CA ILE A 244 -0.64 14.51 1.03
C ILE A 244 -1.27 13.58 2.07
N LEU A 245 -0.63 12.45 2.40
CA LEU A 245 -1.19 11.43 3.26
C LEU A 245 -1.21 11.90 4.74
N PHE A 246 -0.03 12.18 5.29
CA PHE A 246 0.18 12.53 6.69
C PHE A 246 0.57 14.01 6.83
N ASN A 247 -0.24 14.89 6.23
CA ASN A 247 -0.03 16.32 6.31
C ASN A 247 0.11 16.79 7.77
N PHE A 248 1.22 17.45 8.09
CA PHE A 248 1.54 17.92 9.45
C PHE A 248 0.51 18.90 10.02
N ASP A 249 -0.19 19.67 9.18
CA ASP A 249 -1.26 20.58 9.60
C ASP A 249 -2.58 19.85 9.93
N ASP A 250 -2.59 18.51 9.89
CA ASP A 250 -3.77 17.68 10.12
C ASP A 250 -3.55 16.69 11.26
N ASP A 251 -3.94 17.10 12.48
CA ASP A 251 -3.79 16.31 13.71
C ASP A 251 -4.34 14.87 13.60
N LYS A 252 -5.40 14.66 12.82
CA LYS A 252 -6.01 13.33 12.64
C LYS A 252 -5.11 12.42 11.82
N SER A 253 -4.53 12.94 10.73
CA SER A 253 -3.54 12.24 9.94
C SER A 253 -2.26 12.00 10.75
N THR A 254 -1.77 12.99 11.51
CA THR A 254 -0.60 12.86 12.39
C THR A 254 -0.80 11.79 13.46
N SER A 255 -1.96 11.75 14.12
CA SER A 255 -2.28 10.70 15.11
C SER A 255 -2.31 9.29 14.50
N ILE A 256 -2.65 9.16 13.21
CA ILE A 256 -2.55 7.88 12.50
C ILE A 256 -1.08 7.51 12.29
N LEU A 257 -0.25 8.47 11.87
CA LEU A 257 1.19 8.25 11.67
C LEU A 257 1.89 7.84 12.96
N GLU A 258 1.66 8.54 14.06
CA GLU A 258 2.22 8.20 15.39
C GLU A 258 1.86 6.76 15.79
N ARG A 259 0.62 6.33 15.51
CA ARG A 259 0.19 4.96 15.76
C ARG A 259 0.89 3.95 14.86
N LEU A 260 1.15 4.30 13.60
CA LEU A 260 1.91 3.46 12.67
C LEU A 260 3.38 3.33 13.09
N ILE A 261 3.99 4.39 13.62
CA ILE A 261 5.33 4.35 14.19
C ILE A 261 5.34 3.42 15.42
N ALA A 262 4.45 3.68 16.38
CA ALA A 262 4.40 2.93 17.63
C ALA A 262 4.04 1.45 17.46
N LYS A 263 3.17 1.09 16.49
CA LYS A 263 2.62 -0.28 16.37
C LYS A 263 3.06 -1.03 15.12
N ALA A 264 3.36 -0.33 14.03
CA ALA A 264 3.66 -0.95 12.74
C ALA A 264 5.12 -0.74 12.30
N GLY A 265 5.95 -0.12 13.14
CA GLY A 265 7.39 0.02 12.89
C GLY A 265 7.73 1.01 11.78
N PHE A 266 6.87 2.00 11.53
CA PHE A 266 7.20 3.11 10.64
C PHE A 266 8.43 3.86 11.17
N ASP A 267 9.14 4.53 10.26
CA ASP A 267 10.33 5.29 10.61
C ASP A 267 9.94 6.50 11.45
N GLU A 268 10.64 6.72 12.56
CA GLU A 268 10.34 7.80 13.51
C GLU A 268 10.50 9.18 12.84
N ASP A 269 11.45 9.29 11.90
CA ASP A 269 11.71 10.49 11.11
C ASP A 269 10.53 10.88 10.18
N CYS A 270 9.50 10.03 10.03
CA CYS A 270 8.27 10.43 9.33
C CYS A 270 7.53 11.57 10.02
N THR A 271 7.73 11.77 11.31
CA THR A 271 7.16 12.91 12.05
C THR A 271 7.95 14.20 11.85
N ASN A 272 9.16 14.10 11.29
CA ASN A 272 10.05 15.21 11.12
C ASN A 272 9.86 15.85 9.74
N SER A 273 9.38 17.09 9.73
CA SER A 273 9.26 17.90 8.51
C SER A 273 10.58 18.54 8.07
N ASP A 274 11.61 18.54 8.94
CA ASP A 274 12.90 19.12 8.62
C ASP A 274 13.60 18.37 7.48
N GLY A 275 14.18 19.13 6.55
CA GLY A 275 14.74 18.63 5.29
C GLY A 275 13.74 18.61 4.13
N TYR A 276 12.43 18.63 4.44
CA TYR A 276 11.36 18.85 3.46
C TYR A 276 10.87 20.32 3.45
N LYS A 277 11.64 21.25 4.07
CA LYS A 277 11.28 22.67 4.15
C LYS A 277 10.85 23.14 2.77
N THR A 278 9.57 23.45 2.73
CA THR A 278 8.74 23.87 1.62
C THR A 278 9.54 24.87 0.80
N SER A 279 10.23 24.39 -0.23
CA SER A 279 10.52 25.28 -1.32
C SER A 279 9.15 25.73 -1.81
N ASP A 280 8.97 27.02 -2.03
CA ASP A 280 7.78 27.56 -2.71
C ASP A 280 7.48 26.81 -4.03
N ASP A 281 8.44 26.02 -4.54
CA ASP A 281 8.37 25.07 -5.65
C ASP A 281 7.41 23.88 -5.47
N ALA A 282 6.94 23.56 -4.26
CA ALA A 282 6.00 22.44 -4.08
C ALA A 282 4.66 22.65 -4.80
N LYS A 283 4.29 23.91 -5.09
CA LYS A 283 3.12 24.25 -5.93
C LYS A 283 3.30 23.85 -7.40
N ASP A 284 4.55 23.76 -7.85
CA ASP A 284 4.93 23.41 -9.23
C ASP A 284 5.51 21.99 -9.33
N LEU A 285 5.32 21.17 -8.28
CA LEU A 285 5.76 19.78 -8.27
C LEU A 285 4.90 18.92 -9.21
N GLU A 286 5.35 18.77 -10.45
CA GLU A 286 4.87 17.75 -11.38
C GLU A 286 5.20 16.32 -10.92
N TYR A 287 4.18 15.51 -10.70
CA TYR A 287 4.36 14.12 -10.30
C TYR A 287 4.66 13.22 -11.51
N LEU A 288 5.94 12.88 -11.71
CA LEU A 288 6.41 12.04 -12.83
C LEU A 288 6.62 10.58 -12.44
N TYR A 289 6.88 10.27 -11.17
CA TYR A 289 7.08 8.90 -10.69
C TYR A 289 5.84 8.34 -10.01
N TRP A 290 5.25 9.10 -9.10
CA TRP A 290 4.12 8.63 -8.30
C TRP A 290 2.76 9.16 -8.75
N GLY A 291 2.74 9.97 -9.81
CA GLY A 291 1.53 10.58 -10.34
C GLY A 291 0.44 9.56 -10.63
N GLU A 292 0.74 8.54 -11.45
CA GLU A 292 -0.26 7.54 -11.83
C GLU A 292 -0.80 6.75 -10.62
N ARG A 293 0.04 6.48 -9.61
CA ARG A 293 -0.41 5.82 -8.38
C ARG A 293 -1.31 6.71 -7.52
N LEU A 294 -1.01 8.01 -7.46
CA LEU A 294 -1.89 9.00 -6.85
C LEU A 294 -3.20 9.15 -7.62
N ALA A 295 -3.17 9.06 -8.94
CA ALA A 295 -4.37 9.06 -9.78
C ALA A 295 -5.25 7.84 -9.49
N VAL A 296 -4.66 6.65 -9.36
CA VAL A 296 -5.38 5.42 -8.95
C VAL A 296 -5.97 5.57 -7.54
N LEU A 297 -5.22 6.10 -6.58
CA LEU A 297 -5.72 6.36 -5.23
C LEU A 297 -6.87 7.38 -5.23
N HIS A 298 -6.77 8.42 -6.04
CA HIS A 298 -7.84 9.41 -6.20
C HIS A 298 -9.07 8.80 -6.89
N ASP A 299 -8.89 7.95 -7.89
CA ASP A 299 -10.00 7.24 -8.53
C ASP A 299 -10.70 6.31 -7.54
N PHE A 300 -9.95 5.60 -6.69
CA PHE A 300 -10.52 4.81 -5.59
C PHE A 300 -11.35 5.65 -4.61
N VAL A 301 -10.96 6.91 -4.36
CA VAL A 301 -11.72 7.86 -3.54
C VAL A 301 -13.02 8.30 -4.22
N LEU A 302 -13.02 8.45 -5.55
CA LEU A 302 -14.21 8.82 -6.32
C LEU A 302 -15.17 7.65 -6.52
N ASN A 303 -14.62 6.47 -6.78
CA ASN A 303 -15.31 5.25 -7.15
C ASN A 303 -14.95 4.14 -6.14
N PRO A 304 -15.36 4.27 -4.86
CA PRO A 304 -15.02 3.28 -3.87
C PRO A 304 -15.66 1.93 -4.21
N PRO A 305 -14.93 0.81 -4.03
CA PRO A 305 -15.49 -0.50 -4.26
C PRO A 305 -16.68 -0.74 -3.33
N PRO A 306 -17.68 -1.51 -3.77
CA PRO A 306 -18.85 -1.86 -2.97
C PRO A 306 -18.41 -2.59 -1.70
N ARG A 307 -18.81 -2.04 -0.56
CA ARG A 307 -18.34 -2.42 0.78
C ARG A 307 -19.06 -3.63 1.31
N ASN A 308 -20.35 -3.73 0.99
CA ASN A 308 -21.23 -4.77 1.52
C ASN A 308 -21.61 -5.77 0.44
N LYS A 309 -21.91 -7.01 0.85
CA LYS A 309 -22.53 -8.01 -0.06
C LYS A 309 -23.80 -7.45 -0.72
N PHE A 310 -24.55 -6.60 0.00
CA PHE A 310 -25.71 -5.88 -0.51
C PHE A 310 -25.34 -4.81 -1.55
N GLU A 311 -24.29 -4.01 -1.32
CA GLU A 311 -23.82 -3.03 -2.31
C GLU A 311 -23.26 -3.72 -3.55
N ARG A 312 -22.54 -4.83 -3.38
CA ARG A 312 -22.09 -5.70 -4.50
C ARG A 312 -23.29 -6.25 -5.26
N TRP A 313 -24.33 -6.69 -4.55
CA TRP A 313 -25.56 -7.17 -5.15
C TRP A 313 -26.32 -6.05 -5.89
N MET A 314 -26.38 -4.84 -5.33
CA MET A 314 -27.05 -3.70 -5.95
C MET A 314 -26.28 -3.17 -7.17
N GLN A 315 -24.96 -3.21 -7.15
CA GLN A 315 -24.13 -2.95 -8.33
C GLN A 315 -24.27 -4.06 -9.37
N TRP A 316 -24.38 -5.32 -8.94
CA TRP A 316 -24.67 -6.45 -9.80
C TRP A 316 -26.03 -6.30 -10.52
N GLN A 317 -27.04 -5.70 -9.87
CA GLN A 317 -28.33 -5.38 -10.50
C GLN A 317 -28.24 -4.27 -11.57
N LYS A 318 -27.27 -3.35 -11.48
CA LYS A 318 -27.11 -2.24 -12.43
C LYS A 318 -26.38 -2.63 -13.72
N SER A 319 -25.79 -3.82 -13.79
CA SER A 319 -25.15 -4.31 -15.01
C SER A 319 -26.21 -4.74 -16.03
N GLU A 320 -26.18 -4.19 -17.24
CA GLU A 320 -27.12 -4.49 -18.33
C GLU A 320 -27.19 -5.99 -18.66
N SER A 321 -26.10 -6.73 -18.42
CA SER A 321 -26.02 -8.18 -18.61
C SER A 321 -26.92 -9.00 -17.67
N ASN A 322 -27.40 -8.42 -16.57
CA ASN A 322 -28.04 -9.15 -15.48
C ASN A 322 -29.55 -8.88 -15.35
N ALA A 323 -30.16 -8.15 -16.30
CA ALA A 323 -31.58 -7.84 -16.31
C ALA A 323 -32.47 -9.10 -16.16
N PHE A 324 -32.05 -10.22 -16.74
CA PHE A 324 -32.72 -11.51 -16.61
C PHE A 324 -32.75 -12.04 -15.17
N ALA A 325 -31.64 -11.90 -14.43
CA ALA A 325 -31.57 -12.36 -13.04
C ALA A 325 -32.48 -11.53 -12.12
N VAL A 326 -32.60 -10.23 -12.39
CA VAL A 326 -33.51 -9.33 -11.68
C VAL A 326 -34.96 -9.74 -11.93
N ALA A 327 -35.33 -10.01 -13.19
CA ALA A 327 -36.68 -10.46 -13.54
C ALA A 327 -37.04 -11.80 -12.86
N LEU A 328 -36.11 -12.75 -12.82
CA LEU A 328 -36.30 -14.04 -12.15
C LEU A 328 -36.49 -13.88 -10.63
N ALA A 329 -35.71 -12.99 -9.99
CA ALA A 329 -35.87 -12.71 -8.56
C ALA A 329 -37.23 -12.05 -8.26
N ALA A 330 -37.68 -11.11 -9.09
CA ALA A 330 -38.99 -10.48 -8.95
C ALA A 330 -40.13 -11.50 -9.10
N LEU A 331 -40.01 -12.43 -10.04
CA LEU A 331 -40.96 -13.52 -10.21
C LEU A 331 -41.02 -14.43 -8.97
N LEU A 332 -39.87 -14.81 -8.40
CA LEU A 332 -39.83 -15.60 -7.17
C LEU A 332 -40.51 -14.89 -5.99
N ILE A 333 -40.23 -13.60 -5.81
CA ILE A 333 -40.88 -12.80 -4.77
C ILE A 333 -42.40 -12.78 -5.00
N THR A 334 -42.85 -12.63 -6.24
CA THR A 334 -44.27 -12.61 -6.60
C THR A 334 -44.96 -13.94 -6.27
N ILE A 335 -44.30 -15.07 -6.54
CA ILE A 335 -44.81 -16.41 -6.19
C ILE A 335 -44.93 -16.56 -4.66
N VAL A 336 -43.90 -16.14 -3.91
CA VAL A 336 -43.92 -16.22 -2.44
C VAL A 336 -45.04 -15.36 -1.85
N VAL A 337 -45.20 -14.12 -2.33
CA VAL A 337 -46.30 -13.23 -1.91
C VAL A 337 -47.65 -13.83 -2.28
N GLY A 338 -47.77 -14.47 -3.45
CA GLY A 338 -48.98 -15.18 -3.88
C GLY A 338 -49.35 -16.32 -2.93
N ILE A 339 -48.37 -17.15 -2.54
CA ILE A 339 -48.58 -18.26 -1.59
C ILE A 339 -49.01 -17.72 -0.21
N LEU A 340 -48.33 -16.68 0.28
CA LEU A 340 -48.68 -16.06 1.56
C LEU A 340 -50.10 -15.47 1.55
N SER A 341 -50.49 -14.83 0.44
CA SER A 341 -51.82 -14.27 0.26
C SER A 341 -52.90 -15.36 0.23
N LEU A 342 -52.62 -16.49 -0.44
CA LEU A 342 -53.53 -17.64 -0.45
C LEU A 342 -53.67 -18.27 0.94
N GLY A 343 -52.57 -18.35 1.70
CA GLY A 343 -52.59 -18.81 3.09
C GLY A 343 -53.43 -17.92 4.00
N LEU A 344 -53.30 -16.59 3.85
CA LEU A 344 -54.14 -15.62 4.54
C LEU A 344 -55.62 -15.80 4.20
N ALA A 345 -55.95 -15.97 2.91
CA ALA A 345 -57.33 -16.19 2.48
C ALA A 345 -57.90 -17.50 3.05
N ALA A 346 -57.12 -18.58 3.05
CA ALA A 346 -57.53 -19.86 3.64
C ALA A 346 -57.74 -19.74 5.16
N PHE A 347 -56.86 -19.01 5.85
CA PHE A 347 -57.01 -18.72 7.27
C PHE A 347 -58.28 -17.91 7.57
N GLN A 348 -58.54 -16.85 6.80
CA GLN A 348 -59.77 -16.06 6.91
C GLN A 348 -61.02 -16.91 6.66
N ALA A 349 -61.01 -17.75 5.63
CA ALA A 349 -62.10 -18.67 5.33
C ALA A 349 -62.33 -19.69 6.47
N TRP A 350 -61.25 -20.19 7.07
CA TRP A 350 -61.33 -21.09 8.22
C TRP A 350 -61.93 -20.41 9.45
N VAL A 351 -61.50 -19.18 9.77
CA VAL A 351 -62.07 -18.37 10.86
C VAL A 351 -63.56 -18.12 10.62
N ALA A 352 -63.96 -17.74 9.41
CA ALA A 352 -65.36 -17.52 9.05
C ALA A 352 -66.20 -18.79 9.18
N TRP A 353 -65.67 -19.94 8.74
CA TRP A 353 -66.34 -21.23 8.90
C TRP A 353 -66.50 -21.62 10.37
N LYS A 354 -65.47 -21.37 11.20
CA LYS A 354 -65.56 -21.58 12.64
C LYS A 354 -66.60 -20.69 13.30
N ALA A 355 -66.65 -19.41 12.94
CA ALA A 355 -67.66 -18.48 13.42
C ALA A 355 -69.09 -18.88 13.01
N TRP A 356 -69.26 -19.52 11.85
CA TRP A 356 -70.56 -20.04 11.41
C TRP A 356 -70.97 -21.33 12.13
N LYS A 357 -70.02 -22.22 12.44
CA LYS A 357 -70.29 -23.52 13.08
C LYS A 357 -70.53 -23.43 14.58
N ASP A 358 -69.78 -22.56 15.25
CA ASP A 358 -69.98 -22.24 16.66
C ASP A 358 -70.47 -20.78 16.72
N PRO A 359 -71.69 -20.47 16.23
CA PRO A 359 -72.24 -19.14 16.43
C PRO A 359 -72.32 -18.98 17.94
N VAL A 360 -71.56 -18.03 18.49
CA VAL A 360 -71.65 -17.70 19.90
C VAL A 360 -73.13 -17.40 20.13
N SER A 361 -73.80 -18.27 20.90
CA SER A 361 -75.14 -17.99 21.37
C SER A 361 -75.01 -16.74 22.21
N THR A 362 -75.27 -15.59 21.61
CA THR A 362 -75.59 -14.35 22.31
C THR A 362 -76.94 -14.58 22.97
N ASN A 363 -76.94 -15.42 24.01
CA ASN A 363 -77.99 -15.46 24.99
C ASN A 363 -77.83 -14.19 25.82
N GLY A 364 -78.57 -13.16 25.42
CA GLY A 364 -79.08 -12.09 26.27
C GLY A 364 -78.05 -11.21 27.00
N GLY A 365 -77.91 -9.97 26.52
CA GLY A 365 -77.52 -8.82 27.34
C GLY A 365 -76.03 -8.56 27.45
N ASP A 366 -75.46 -7.96 26.40
CA ASP A 366 -74.49 -6.84 26.47
C ASP A 366 -73.69 -6.80 25.17
N THR A 367 -74.39 -6.46 24.09
CA THR A 367 -73.73 -6.03 22.85
C THR A 367 -73.23 -4.61 23.09
N ILE A 368 -72.02 -4.45 23.60
CA ILE A 368 -71.27 -3.21 23.44
C ILE A 368 -70.93 -3.13 21.95
N THR A 369 -71.87 -2.56 21.18
CA THR A 369 -71.58 -2.06 19.84
C THR A 369 -70.75 -0.82 20.02
N MET A 370 -69.43 -0.97 20.14
CA MET A 370 -68.53 0.15 20.00
C MET A 370 -68.72 0.66 18.57
N SER A 371 -69.33 1.84 18.44
CA SER A 371 -69.72 2.34 17.14
C SER A 371 -68.47 2.63 16.31
N VAL A 372 -68.58 2.55 14.98
CA VAL A 372 -67.47 2.92 14.07
C VAL A 372 -66.94 4.33 14.39
N GLN A 373 -67.76 5.20 14.99
CA GLN A 373 -67.40 6.53 15.45
C GLN A 373 -66.42 6.51 16.65
N GLU A 374 -66.64 5.63 17.64
CA GLU A 374 -65.75 5.51 18.80
C GLU A 374 -64.39 4.89 18.43
N LEU A 375 -64.36 4.03 17.41
CA LEU A 375 -63.13 3.44 16.89
C LEU A 375 -62.31 4.47 16.09
N ILE A 376 -62.97 5.39 15.38
CA ILE A 376 -62.33 6.53 14.71
C ILE A 376 -61.75 7.52 15.74
N ASP A 377 -62.49 7.83 16.80
CA ASP A 377 -62.02 8.72 17.88
C ASP A 377 -60.80 8.16 18.62
N LEU A 378 -60.76 6.83 18.86
CA LEU A 378 -59.65 6.18 19.56
C LEU A 378 -58.38 6.13 18.70
N VAL A 379 -58.52 6.00 17.38
CA VAL A 379 -57.40 6.08 16.43
C VAL A 379 -56.86 7.51 16.31
N GLN A 380 -57.73 8.52 16.32
CA GLN A 380 -57.29 9.94 16.34
C GLN A 380 -56.59 10.30 17.66
N GLN A 381 -57.02 9.75 18.79
CA GLN A 381 -56.39 9.99 20.10
C GLN A 381 -54.99 9.37 20.23
N LEU A 382 -54.71 8.28 19.50
CA LEU A 382 -53.39 7.63 19.47
C LEU A 382 -52.41 8.27 18.48
N GLN A 383 -52.88 9.05 17.50
CA GLN A 383 -52.03 9.78 16.54
C GLN A 383 -51.65 11.20 17.00
N GLY A 384 -52.25 11.69 18.08
CA GLY A 384 -51.99 13.02 18.65
C GLY A 384 -51.00 13.06 19.83
N ARG A 385 -50.20 12.01 20.05
CA ARG A 385 -49.23 11.92 21.15
C ARG A 385 -47.80 11.70 20.68
#